data_AF-A0A5C1XCS0-F1
#
_entry.id   AF-A0A5C1XCS0-F1
#
_cell.length_a   1.000
_cell.length_b   1.000
_cell.length_c   1.000
_cell.angle_alpha   90.00
_cell.angle_beta   90.00
_cell.angle_gamma   90.00
#
_symmetry.space_group_name_H-M   'P 1'
#
loop_
_entity.id
_entity.type
_entity.pdbx_description
1 polymer ?
#
loop_
_entity_poly.entity_id
_entity_poly.type
_entity_poly.pdbx_seq_one_letter_code
_entity_poly.pdbx_strand_id
1 'polypeptide(L)'
;HRYRPGTVALREIRRYQKSTELLIRKLPFQRLVREIAQDFKTDLRFQSSAVMALQEASEAYLVGLFEDTNLCAIHAKRVTIMPKD
;
A
#
# COMPACT_ATOMS: atom_id res chain seq x y z
N HIS A 1 11.71 26.23 -12.94
CA HIS A 1 11.70 25.10 -13.91
C HIS A 1 10.69 24.04 -13.46
N ARG A 2 9.83 23.50 -14.34
CA ARG A 2 8.78 22.51 -14.00
C ARG A 2 9.03 21.20 -14.75
N TYR A 3 8.98 20.07 -14.05
CA TYR A 3 9.09 18.74 -14.67
C TYR A 3 7.85 18.43 -15.52
N ARG A 4 8.02 17.66 -16.60
CA ARG A 4 6.91 17.17 -17.41
C ARG A 4 6.04 16.19 -16.60
N PRO A 5 4.72 16.14 -16.86
CA PRO A 5 3.86 15.10 -16.28
C PRO A 5 4.46 13.71 -16.52
N GLY A 6 4.43 12.85 -15.51
CA GLY A 6 5.05 11.51 -15.54
C GLY A 6 6.52 11.46 -15.13
N THR A 7 7.31 12.54 -15.26
CA THR A 7 8.73 12.51 -14.86
C THR A 7 8.92 12.27 -13.36
N VAL A 8 8.10 12.93 -12.53
CA VAL A 8 8.18 12.76 -11.06
C VAL A 8 7.64 11.39 -10.64
N ALA A 9 6.54 10.94 -11.25
CA ALA A 9 5.98 9.61 -10.98
C ALA A 9 6.97 8.48 -11.28
N LEU A 10 7.65 8.51 -12.43
CA LEU A 10 8.68 7.52 -12.77
C LEU A 10 9.87 7.54 -11.79
N ARG A 11 10.21 8.71 -11.24
CA ARG A 11 11.26 8.84 -10.24
C ARG A 11 10.82 8.24 -8.90
N GLU A 12 9.57 8.44 -8.50
CA GLU A 12 8.99 7.85 -7.29
C GLU A 12 8.91 6.33 -7.39
N ILE A 13 8.44 5.78 -8.53
CA ILE A 13 8.41 4.33 -8.76
C ILE A 13 9.80 3.71 -8.56
N ARG A 14 10.84 4.27 -9.20
CA ARG A 14 12.22 3.79 -9.05
C ARG A 14 12.75 3.91 -7.63
N ARG A 15 12.37 4.98 -6.92
CA ARG A 15 12.77 5.17 -5.52
C ARG A 15 12.17 4.06 -4.65
N TYR A 16 10.86 3.85 -4.73
CA TYR A 16 10.15 2.91 -3.87
C TYR A 16 10.47 1.44 -4.20
N GLN A 17 10.68 1.11 -5.47
CA GLN A 17 11.15 -0.23 -5.87
C GLN A 17 12.56 -0.57 -5.36
N LYS A 18 13.37 0.43 -5.01
CA LYS A 18 14.73 0.22 -4.48
C LYS A 18 14.75 0.10 -2.95
N SER A 19 13.71 0.56 -2.27
CA SER A 19 13.62 0.57 -0.80
C SER A 19 12.71 -0.54 -0.29
N THR A 20 12.86 -0.88 0.99
CA THR A 20 11.97 -1.80 1.71
C THR A 20 11.27 -1.10 2.88
N GLU A 21 11.21 0.24 2.86
CA GLU A 21 10.53 1.01 3.88
C GLU A 21 9.01 0.84 3.77
N LEU A 22 8.34 0.69 4.91
CA LEU A 22 6.88 0.72 4.97
C LEU A 22 6.37 2.11 4.60
N LEU A 23 5.41 2.15 3.68
CA LEU A 23 4.86 3.37 3.08
C LEU A 23 3.66 3.90 3.86
N ILE A 24 2.92 3.03 4.56
CA ILE A 24 1.80 3.44 5.39
C ILE A 24 2.34 3.93 6.75
N ARG A 25 1.83 5.09 7.20
CA ARG A 25 2.21 5.61 8.52
C ARG A 25 1.77 4.64 9.61
N LYS A 26 2.70 4.29 10.51
CA LYS A 26 2.49 3.29 11.58
C LYS A 26 1.31 3.59 12.50
N LEU A 27 1.16 4.83 12.97
CA LEU A 27 0.09 5.18 13.92
C LEU A 27 -1.32 5.07 13.31
N PRO A 28 -1.61 5.61 12.11
CA PRO A 28 -2.86 5.34 11.40
C PRO A 28 -3.13 3.84 11.16
N PHE A 29 -2.13 3.07 10.71
CA PHE A 29 -2.28 1.63 10.50
C PHE A 29 -2.64 0.90 11.80
N GLN A 30 -1.94 1.21 12.90
CA GLN A 30 -2.25 0.66 14.22
C GLN A 30 -3.67 0.99 14.69
N ARG A 31 -4.17 2.21 14.42
CA ARG A 31 -5.55 2.60 14.76
C ARG A 31 -6.55 1.76 13.98
N LEU A 32 -6.34 1.58 12.68
CA LEU A 32 -7.18 0.75 11.82
C LEU A 32 -7.21 -0.71 12.28
N VAL A 33 -6.06 -1.29 12.60
CA VAL A 33 -5.99 -2.67 13.14
C VAL A 33 -6.83 -2.81 14.41
N ARG A 34 -6.77 -1.83 15.31
CA ARG A 34 -7.54 -1.86 16.57
C ARG A 34 -9.03 -1.65 16.35
N GLU A 35 -9.39 -0.74 15.44
CA GLU A 35 -10.78 -0.49 15.05
C GLU A 35 -11.43 -1.78 14.53
N ILE A 36 -10.82 -2.44 13.54
CA ILE A 36 -11.32 -3.69 12.98
C ILE A 36 -11.39 -4.79 14.05
N ALA A 37 -10.34 -4.94 14.88
CA ALA A 37 -10.31 -5.99 15.89
C ALA A 37 -11.39 -5.82 16.98
N GLN A 38 -11.74 -4.58 17.31
CA GLN A 38 -12.75 -4.25 18.31
C GLN A 38 -14.13 -4.77 17.91
N ASP A 39 -14.44 -4.81 16.61
CA ASP A 39 -15.70 -5.34 16.09
C ASP A 39 -15.83 -6.87 16.31
N PHE A 40 -14.71 -7.58 16.46
CA PHE A 40 -14.69 -9.02 16.72
C PHE A 40 -14.61 -9.35 18.21
N LYS A 41 -13.78 -8.63 18.95
CA LYS A 41 -13.61 -8.83 20.40
C LYS A 41 -13.10 -7.56 21.07
N THR A 42 -13.82 -7.12 22.09
CA THR A 42 -13.43 -5.96 22.90
C THR A 42 -12.21 -6.28 23.77
N ASP A 43 -11.47 -5.24 24.14
CA ASP A 43 -10.36 -5.29 25.12
C ASP A 43 -9.15 -6.15 24.69
N LEU A 44 -8.96 -6.33 23.38
CA LEU A 44 -7.78 -6.99 22.84
C LEU A 44 -6.50 -6.16 23.03
N ARG A 45 -5.43 -6.84 23.44
CA ARG A 45 -4.07 -6.28 23.47
C ARG A 45 -3.27 -6.86 22.32
N PHE A 46 -2.52 -5.99 21.65
CA PHE A 46 -1.65 -6.34 20.54
C PHE A 46 -0.19 -6.21 20.98
N GLN A 47 0.61 -7.23 20.66
CA GLN A 47 2.06 -7.10 20.67
C GLN A 47 2.50 -6.10 19.58
N SER A 48 3.59 -5.38 19.81
CA SER A 48 4.14 -4.47 18.80
C SER A 48 4.55 -5.21 17.52
N SER A 49 5.15 -6.39 17.66
CA SER A 49 5.51 -7.27 16.55
C SER A 49 4.30 -7.75 15.75
N ALA A 50 3.16 -8.01 16.40
CA ALA A 50 1.94 -8.44 15.71
C ALA A 50 1.40 -7.33 14.78
N VAL A 51 1.39 -6.07 15.24
CA VAL A 51 0.98 -4.93 14.40
C VAL A 51 1.95 -4.74 13.24
N MET A 52 3.26 -4.90 13.47
CA MET A 52 4.27 -4.82 12.41
C MET A 52 4.09 -5.93 11.37
N ALA A 53 3.87 -7.17 11.80
CA ALA A 53 3.62 -8.30 10.89
C ALA A 53 2.37 -8.10 10.04
N LEU A 54 1.29 -7.58 10.64
CA LEU A 54 0.07 -7.20 9.90
C LEU A 54 0.37 -6.13 8.86
N GLN A 55 1.20 -5.13 9.20
CA GLN A 55 1.55 -4.06 8.27
C GLN A 55 2.40 -4.57 7.10
N GLU A 56 3.43 -5.36 7.39
CA GLU A 56 4.29 -5.97 6.36
C GLU A 56 3.48 -6.82 5.37
N ALA A 57 2.60 -7.69 5.88
CA ALA A 57 1.74 -8.52 5.03
C ALA A 57 0.76 -7.69 4.21
N SER A 58 0.15 -6.65 4.80
CA SER A 58 -0.83 -5.81 4.13
C SER A 58 -0.20 -4.99 3.00
N GLU A 59 0.97 -4.38 3.24
CA GLU A 59 1.65 -3.59 2.21
C GLU A 59 2.19 -4.48 1.09
N ALA A 60 2.76 -5.66 1.41
CA ALA A 60 3.18 -6.62 0.40
C ALA A 60 2.00 -7.08 -0.48
N TYR A 61 0.84 -7.37 0.12
CA TYR A 61 -0.36 -7.73 -0.61
C TYR A 61 -0.83 -6.60 -1.54
N LEU A 62 -0.89 -5.36 -1.05
CA LEU A 62 -1.33 -4.21 -1.85
C LEU A 62 -0.37 -3.91 -3.01
N VAL A 63 0.94 -4.06 -2.81
CA VAL A 63 1.93 -3.90 -3.89
C VAL A 63 1.69 -4.93 -4.99
N GLY A 64 1.56 -6.21 -4.65
CA GLY A 64 1.26 -7.26 -5.63
C GLY A 64 -0.08 -7.02 -6.36
N LEU A 65 -1.12 -6.61 -5.61
CA LEU A 65 -2.40 -6.24 -6.20
C LEU A 65 -2.26 -5.08 -7.21
N PHE A 66 -1.47 -4.05 -6.91
CA PHE A 66 -1.25 -2.94 -7.83
C PHE A 66 -0.40 -3.32 -9.04
N GLU A 67 0.49 -4.29 -8.93
CA GLU A 67 1.21 -4.86 -10.08
C GLU A 67 0.21 -5.49 -11.06
N ASP A 68 -0.69 -6.34 -10.57
CA ASP A 68 -1.74 -6.97 -11.37
C ASP A 68 -2.73 -5.95 -11.96
N THR A 69 -3.18 -5.00 -11.13
CA THR A 69 -4.07 -3.89 -11.55
C THR A 69 -3.44 -3.09 -12.70
N ASN A 70 -2.12 -2.86 -12.64
CA ASN A 70 -1.39 -2.16 -13.69
C ASN A 70 -1.34 -2.99 -14.99
N LEU A 71 -1.21 -4.31 -14.90
CA LEU A 71 -1.31 -5.20 -16.07
C LEU A 71 -2.70 -5.11 -16.72
N CYS A 72 -3.79 -5.08 -15.93
CA CYS A 72 -5.15 -4.89 -16.43
C CYS A 72 -5.35 -3.54 -17.12
N ALA A 73 -4.82 -2.45 -16.55
CA ALA A 73 -4.88 -1.13 -17.18
C ALA A 73 -4.13 -1.11 -18.54
N ILE A 74 -2.94 -1.71 -18.60
CA ILE A 74 -2.14 -1.84 -19.83
C ILE A 74 -2.86 -2.71 -20.87
N HIS A 75 -3.48 -3.81 -20.44
CA HIS A 75 -4.29 -4.68 -21.31
C HIS A 75 -5.42 -3.89 -21.98
N ALA A 76 -6.04 -2.96 -21.25
CA ALA A 76 -7.05 -2.04 -21.76
C ALA A 76 -6.48 -0.79 -22.47
N LYS A 77 -5.18 -0.77 -22.84
CA LYS A 77 -4.47 0.33 -23.51
C LYS A 77 -4.50 1.66 -22.74
N ARG A 78 -4.54 1.62 -21.41
CA ARG A 78 -4.49 2.79 -20.52
C ARG A 78 -3.19 2.81 -19.72
N VAL A 79 -2.89 3.98 -19.15
CA VAL A 79 -1.77 4.22 -18.23
C VAL A 79 -2.22 4.73 -16.86
N THR A 80 -3.54 4.72 -16.62
CA THR A 80 -4.17 5.13 -15.37
C THR A 80 -5.05 3.99 -14.91
N ILE A 81 -4.76 3.48 -13.71
CA ILE A 81 -5.53 2.43 -13.05
C ILE A 81 -6.91 2.95 -12.63
N MET A 82 -7.89 2.07 -12.64
CA MET A 82 -9.29 2.32 -12.31
C MET A 82 -9.82 1.17 -11.43
N PRO A 83 -10.91 1.36 -10.67
CA PRO A 83 -11.45 0.29 -9.81
C PRO A 83 -11.89 -1.00 -10.51
N LYS A 84 -11.98 -1.00 -11.84
CA LYS A 84 -12.36 -2.15 -12.68
C LYS A 84 -11.16 -2.97 -13.17
N ASP A 85 -9.97 -2.44 -12.99
CA ASP A 85 -8.70 -3.08 -13.36
C ASP A 85 -8.34 -4.08 -12.26
#